data_AF-A0A919PYX9-F1
#
_entry.id   AF-A0A919PYX9-F1
#
_cell.length_a   1.000
_cell.length_b   1.000
_cell.length_c   1.000
_cell.angle_alpha   90.00
_cell.angle_beta   90.00
_cell.angle_gamma   90.00
#
_symmetry.space_group_name_H-M   'P 1'
#
loop_
_entity.id
_entity.type
_entity.pdbx_description
1 polymer ?
#
loop_
_entity_poly.entity_id
_entity_poly.type
_entity_poly.pdbx_seq_one_letter_code
_entity_poly.pdbx_strand_id
1 'polypeptide(L)'
;MRENELREFTRKALRRTPAVFEVVWSELLNLGYVADVQYGAREPVWLAEQGRGILARGTAAERTDGAADEQPPTGAERVWALSQLVAHQAANDPDVVAFRRAYLADGLIAWDDVEGWLNACADKDGEWTSDVSFTIPPGTTVEWDGPTARFNPPIAAVPAGIHFSHRTLAYAQPGDRGVRRRSVTAGGVLDGLRILTENLADAFAWQPALAAVFVLTGITPMIPAARIGVPAVKIRHKMGLDWSRRITLNIDPAASTQEVLAAFEDARLEYERHPRPHAAPTSHAGRRQASVKHLRLAAFAGVEHADKPWAARFRLWNERFPDWAYPAESNFRRDAGAAQRRLLSP
;
A
#
# COMPACT_ATOMS: atom_id res chain seq x y z
N MET A 1 -9.39 -0.39 -26.41
CA MET A 1 -8.35 0.67 -26.55
C MET A 1 -7.00 -0.02 -26.45
N ARG A 2 -6.02 0.29 -27.31
CA ARG A 2 -4.72 -0.41 -27.27
C ARG A 2 -3.89 0.05 -26.06
N GLU A 3 -2.96 -0.78 -25.58
CA GLU A 3 -2.12 -0.45 -24.42
C GLU A 3 -1.42 0.90 -24.55
N ASN A 4 -0.82 1.17 -25.71
CA ASN A 4 -0.10 2.42 -25.98
C ASN A 4 -1.00 3.65 -25.85
N GLU A 5 -2.26 3.56 -26.28
CA GLU A 5 -3.25 4.62 -26.18
C GLU A 5 -3.64 4.85 -24.70
N LEU A 6 -3.82 3.77 -23.93
CA LEU A 6 -4.09 3.83 -22.48
C LEU A 6 -2.92 4.38 -21.68
N ARG A 7 -1.69 4.01 -22.06
CA ARG A 7 -0.45 4.49 -21.46
C ARG A 7 -0.32 5.99 -21.65
N GLU A 8 -0.56 6.48 -22.87
CA GLU A 8 -0.52 7.92 -23.15
C GLU A 8 -1.62 8.69 -22.42
N PHE A 9 -2.85 8.17 -22.42
CA PHE A 9 -3.97 8.75 -21.66
C PHE A 9 -3.63 8.89 -20.18
N THR A 10 -3.17 7.81 -19.55
CA THR A 10 -2.85 7.75 -18.12
C THR A 10 -1.68 8.68 -17.78
N ARG A 11 -0.64 8.72 -18.62
CA ARG A 11 0.48 9.66 -18.46
C ARG A 11 0.02 11.12 -18.45
N LYS A 12 -0.84 11.50 -19.40
CA LYS A 12 -1.44 12.85 -19.47
C LYS A 12 -2.32 13.15 -18.24
N ALA A 13 -3.08 12.16 -17.77
CA ALA A 13 -3.98 12.31 -16.63
C ALA A 13 -3.25 12.42 -15.28
N LEU A 14 -2.10 11.77 -15.10
CA LEU A 14 -1.33 11.79 -13.86
C LEU A 14 -0.40 13.01 -13.73
N ARG A 15 0.04 13.61 -14.85
CA ARG A 15 0.90 14.80 -14.89
C ARG A 15 2.16 14.67 -14.01
N ARG A 16 2.81 13.51 -14.06
CA ARG A 16 4.06 13.22 -13.33
C ARG A 16 5.25 13.17 -14.26
N THR A 17 6.44 13.23 -13.68
CA THR A 17 7.69 13.04 -14.42
C THR A 17 7.70 11.64 -15.06
N PRO A 18 8.41 11.45 -16.18
CA PRO A 18 8.51 10.15 -16.84
C PRO A 18 8.92 9.03 -15.88
N ALA A 19 9.96 9.26 -15.06
CA ALA A 19 10.44 8.26 -14.10
C ALA A 19 9.37 7.82 -13.09
N VAL A 20 8.61 8.76 -12.52
CA VAL A 20 7.53 8.43 -11.58
C VAL A 20 6.36 7.75 -12.30
N PHE A 21 6.08 8.17 -13.52
CA PHE A 21 5.03 7.55 -14.33
C PHE A 21 5.34 6.08 -14.63
N GLU A 22 6.58 5.75 -14.99
CA GLU A 22 6.98 4.37 -15.29
C GLU A 22 6.76 3.45 -14.09
N VAL A 23 7.14 3.87 -12.88
CA VAL A 23 6.89 3.10 -11.66
C VAL A 23 5.39 2.86 -11.44
N VAL A 24 4.58 3.92 -11.55
CA VAL A 24 3.12 3.81 -11.38
C VAL A 24 2.51 2.94 -12.48
N TRP A 25 2.99 3.05 -13.71
CA TRP A 25 2.51 2.27 -14.85
C TRP A 25 2.81 0.79 -14.66
N SER A 26 4.02 0.43 -14.23
CA SER A 26 4.38 -0.94 -13.86
C SER A 26 3.48 -1.49 -12.76
N GLU A 27 3.18 -0.71 -11.73
CA GLU A 27 2.23 -1.12 -10.67
C GLU A 27 0.80 -1.30 -11.19
N LEU A 28 0.33 -0.43 -12.09
CA LEU A 28 -0.98 -0.56 -12.73
C LEU A 28 -1.09 -1.82 -13.59
N LEU A 29 -0.02 -2.19 -14.29
CA LEU A 29 0.09 -3.45 -15.03
C LEU A 29 0.05 -4.63 -14.07
N ASN A 30 0.92 -4.63 -13.05
CA ASN A 30 1.03 -5.69 -12.05
C ASN A 30 -0.28 -5.97 -11.30
N LEU A 31 -1.07 -4.94 -11.03
CA LEU A 31 -2.37 -5.06 -10.35
C LEU A 31 -3.54 -5.46 -11.28
N GLY A 32 -3.30 -5.62 -12.58
CA GLY A 32 -4.32 -6.02 -13.56
C GLY A 32 -5.27 -4.90 -13.99
N TYR A 33 -5.03 -3.68 -13.52
CA TYR A 33 -5.91 -2.54 -13.79
C TYR A 33 -5.86 -2.11 -15.25
N VAL A 34 -4.73 -2.29 -15.93
CA VAL A 34 -4.61 -2.02 -17.37
C VAL A 34 -5.47 -3.01 -18.16
N ALA A 35 -5.42 -4.29 -17.81
CA ALA A 35 -6.23 -5.34 -18.43
C ALA A 35 -7.74 -5.07 -18.23
N ASP A 36 -8.16 -4.67 -17.03
CA ASP A 36 -9.54 -4.27 -16.74
C ASP A 36 -10.07 -3.22 -17.74
N VAL A 37 -9.23 -2.26 -18.18
CA VAL A 37 -9.65 -1.26 -19.17
C VAL A 37 -9.48 -1.75 -20.61
N GLN A 38 -8.41 -2.48 -20.92
CA GLN A 38 -8.16 -3.01 -22.26
C GLN A 38 -9.30 -3.92 -22.74
N TYR A 39 -9.80 -4.78 -21.85
CA TYR A 39 -10.90 -5.70 -22.11
C TYR A 39 -12.29 -5.10 -21.85
N GLY A 40 -12.37 -3.81 -21.55
CA GLY A 40 -13.64 -3.08 -21.42
C GLY A 40 -14.42 -3.32 -20.13
N ALA A 41 -13.82 -3.96 -19.11
CA ALA A 41 -14.42 -4.11 -17.80
C ALA A 41 -14.48 -2.77 -17.01
N ARG A 42 -13.61 -1.81 -17.36
CA ARG A 42 -13.52 -0.48 -16.73
C ARG A 42 -13.23 0.61 -17.76
N GLU A 43 -13.52 1.85 -17.38
CA GLU A 43 -13.22 3.04 -18.19
C GLU A 43 -11.78 3.56 -17.95
N PRO A 44 -11.14 4.22 -18.94
CA PRO A 44 -9.79 4.79 -18.77
C PRO A 44 -9.65 5.77 -17.60
N VAL A 45 -10.71 6.53 -17.29
CA VAL A 45 -10.71 7.46 -16.14
C VAL A 45 -10.48 6.73 -14.83
N TRP A 46 -11.06 5.54 -14.66
CA TRP A 46 -10.87 4.70 -13.48
C TRP A 46 -9.41 4.24 -13.32
N LEU A 47 -8.72 3.93 -14.42
CA LEU A 47 -7.29 3.56 -14.39
C LEU A 47 -6.42 4.73 -13.90
N ALA A 48 -6.72 5.96 -14.36
CA ALA A 48 -6.04 7.16 -13.85
C ALA A 48 -6.31 7.38 -12.35
N GLU A 49 -7.52 7.09 -11.86
CA GLU A 49 -7.82 7.14 -10.43
C GLU A 49 -7.02 6.10 -9.63
N GLN A 50 -6.89 4.87 -10.14
CA GLN A 50 -6.03 3.87 -9.51
C GLN A 50 -4.57 4.33 -9.47
N GLY A 51 -4.07 4.94 -10.56
CA GLY A 51 -2.72 5.49 -10.62
C GLY A 51 -2.51 6.60 -9.58
N ARG A 52 -3.50 7.48 -9.37
CA ARG A 52 -3.48 8.47 -8.28
C ARG A 52 -3.50 7.82 -6.90
N GLY A 53 -4.25 6.73 -6.75
CA GLY A 53 -4.28 5.92 -5.53
C GLY A 53 -2.92 5.26 -5.23
N ILE A 54 -2.24 4.73 -6.25
CA ILE A 54 -0.87 4.22 -6.12
C ILE A 54 0.07 5.35 -5.73
N LEU A 55 0.02 6.51 -6.38
CA LEU A 55 0.83 7.68 -6.00
C LEU A 55 0.54 8.18 -4.57
N ALA A 56 -0.70 8.03 -4.09
CA ALA A 56 -1.07 8.42 -2.74
C ALA A 56 -0.62 7.39 -1.67
N ARG A 57 -0.41 6.13 -2.07
CA ARG A 57 0.13 5.04 -1.22
C ARG A 57 1.66 4.94 -1.30
N GLY A 58 2.20 5.30 -2.46
CA GLY A 58 3.56 5.01 -2.91
C GLY A 58 4.56 6.02 -2.40
N THR A 59 5.05 5.73 -1.20
CA THR A 59 6.41 6.02 -0.71
C THR A 59 6.67 5.42 0.69
N ALA A 60 5.61 5.13 1.46
CA ALA A 60 5.73 4.75 2.87
C ALA A 60 5.58 3.26 3.21
N ALA A 61 4.72 2.54 2.48
CA ALA A 61 4.26 1.23 2.96
C ALA A 61 5.19 0.05 2.61
N GLU A 62 6.19 0.27 1.75
CA GLU A 62 6.97 -0.83 1.14
C GLU A 62 8.44 -0.45 0.96
N ARG A 63 9.03 0.26 1.94
CA ARG A 63 10.49 0.36 2.01
C ARG A 63 11.06 -1.00 2.35
N THR A 64 12.08 -1.41 1.63
CA THR A 64 12.90 -2.55 2.00
C THR A 64 13.74 -2.15 3.21
N ASP A 65 13.32 -2.55 4.40
CA ASP A 65 14.19 -2.46 5.57
C ASP A 65 15.41 -3.36 5.30
N GLY A 66 16.62 -2.88 5.58
CA GLY A 66 17.84 -3.49 5.05
C GLY A 66 18.05 -4.96 5.42
N ALA A 67 18.94 -5.61 4.66
CA ALA A 67 19.54 -6.87 5.08
C ALA A 67 20.25 -6.70 6.44
N ALA A 68 20.27 -7.75 7.25
CA ALA A 68 21.09 -7.76 8.44
C ALA A 68 22.57 -7.80 8.05
N ASP A 69 23.33 -6.79 8.49
CA ASP A 69 24.79 -6.77 8.39
C ASP A 69 25.41 -7.91 9.22
N GLU A 70 26.66 -8.28 8.91
CA GLU A 70 27.39 -9.31 9.67
C GLU A 70 27.59 -8.94 11.15
N GLN A 71 27.47 -7.65 11.50
CA GLN A 71 27.56 -7.15 12.86
C GLN A 71 26.27 -6.44 13.27
N PRO A 72 25.84 -6.58 14.54
CA PRO A 72 24.66 -5.89 15.02
C PRO A 72 24.88 -4.37 14.99
N PRO A 73 23.89 -3.58 14.52
CA PRO A 73 23.89 -2.15 14.75
C PRO A 73 23.88 -1.86 16.26
N THR A 74 24.64 -0.87 16.70
CA THR A 74 24.69 -0.47 18.12
C THR A 74 23.30 -0.12 18.62
N GLY A 75 22.83 -0.82 19.67
CA GLY A 75 21.50 -0.65 20.24
C GLY A 75 20.38 -1.46 19.57
N ALA A 76 20.71 -2.30 18.57
CA ALA A 76 19.79 -3.21 17.89
C ALA A 76 20.21 -4.70 18.01
N GLU A 77 21.08 -5.03 18.97
CA GLU A 77 21.70 -6.36 19.12
C GLU A 77 20.66 -7.46 19.29
N ARG A 78 19.58 -7.20 20.04
CA ARG A 78 18.48 -8.16 20.23
C ARG A 78 17.77 -8.46 18.90
N VAL A 79 17.40 -7.42 18.17
CA VAL A 79 16.66 -7.53 16.90
C VAL A 79 17.52 -8.24 15.85
N TRP A 80 18.80 -7.89 15.80
CA TRP A 80 19.77 -8.58 14.95
C TRP A 80 19.88 -10.07 15.32
N ALA A 81 20.09 -10.40 16.60
CA ALA A 81 20.20 -11.79 17.04
C ALA A 81 18.94 -12.61 16.76
N LEU A 82 17.75 -12.02 16.98
CA LEU A 82 16.48 -12.63 16.62
C LEU A 82 16.40 -12.91 15.12
N SER A 83 16.77 -11.93 14.29
CA SER A 83 16.75 -12.07 12.83
C SER A 83 17.69 -13.19 12.36
N GLN A 84 18.89 -13.29 12.92
CA GLN A 84 19.84 -14.37 12.61
C GLN A 84 19.30 -15.76 13.02
N LEU A 85 18.69 -15.88 14.21
CA LEU A 85 18.11 -17.15 14.68
C LEU A 85 16.92 -17.58 13.83
N VAL A 86 16.04 -16.64 13.49
CA VAL A 86 14.87 -16.89 12.62
C VAL A 86 15.31 -17.26 11.22
N ALA A 87 16.31 -16.57 10.66
CA ALA A 87 16.87 -16.92 9.35
C ALA A 87 17.52 -18.31 9.35
N HIS A 88 18.18 -18.70 10.44
CA HIS A 88 18.69 -20.06 10.57
C HIS A 88 17.56 -21.10 10.58
N GLN A 89 16.43 -20.83 11.26
CA GLN A 89 15.26 -21.71 11.23
C GLN A 89 14.67 -21.79 9.82
N ALA A 90 14.43 -20.66 9.17
CA ALA A 90 13.89 -20.58 7.81
C ALA A 90 14.81 -21.25 6.77
N ALA A 91 16.14 -21.20 6.96
CA ALA A 91 17.09 -21.85 6.07
C ALA A 91 16.99 -23.39 6.11
N ASN A 92 16.49 -23.93 7.22
CA ASN A 92 16.25 -25.36 7.43
C ASN A 92 14.79 -25.77 7.16
N ASP A 93 13.93 -24.82 6.75
CA ASP A 93 12.57 -25.11 6.36
C ASP A 93 12.56 -26.09 5.16
N PRO A 94 11.80 -27.20 5.22
CA PRO A 94 11.77 -28.20 4.14
C PRO A 94 11.48 -27.62 2.77
N ASP A 95 10.60 -26.61 2.67
CA ASP A 95 10.21 -26.00 1.41
C ASP A 95 11.34 -25.12 0.85
N VAL A 96 12.06 -24.41 1.73
CA VAL A 96 13.25 -23.64 1.35
C VAL A 96 14.37 -24.57 0.87
N VAL A 97 14.64 -25.65 1.61
CA VAL A 97 15.65 -26.63 1.23
C VAL A 97 15.30 -27.31 -0.09
N ALA A 98 14.04 -27.70 -0.27
CA ALA A 98 13.56 -28.31 -1.50
C ALA A 98 13.69 -27.35 -2.69
N PHE A 99 13.28 -26.09 -2.52
CA PHE A 99 13.39 -25.07 -3.56
C PHE A 99 14.85 -24.82 -3.96
N ARG A 100 15.73 -24.59 -2.98
CA ARG A 100 17.17 -24.36 -3.23
C ARG A 100 17.81 -25.56 -3.93
N ARG A 101 17.50 -26.78 -3.51
CA ARG A 101 18.01 -27.99 -4.17
C ARG A 101 17.54 -28.10 -5.63
N ALA A 102 16.28 -27.76 -5.89
CA ALA A 102 15.70 -27.90 -7.22
C ALA A 102 16.20 -26.83 -8.21
N TYR A 103 16.41 -25.59 -7.75
CA TYR A 103 16.60 -24.44 -8.64
C TYR A 103 17.91 -23.67 -8.42
N LEU A 104 18.64 -23.97 -7.35
CA LEU A 104 19.92 -23.36 -6.97
C LEU A 104 20.96 -24.45 -6.67
N ALA A 105 21.07 -25.45 -7.55
CA ALA A 105 21.93 -26.61 -7.36
C ALA A 105 23.42 -26.25 -7.23
N ASP A 106 23.85 -25.16 -7.88
CA ASP A 106 25.22 -24.63 -7.82
C ASP A 106 25.47 -23.76 -6.57
N GLY A 107 24.47 -23.63 -5.69
CA GLY A 107 24.52 -22.81 -4.49
C GLY A 107 23.72 -21.52 -4.61
N LEU A 108 23.80 -20.73 -3.54
CA LEU A 108 23.13 -19.43 -3.44
C LEU A 108 23.74 -18.44 -4.44
N ILE A 109 22.90 -17.58 -5.00
CA ILE A 109 23.34 -16.54 -5.93
C ILE A 109 23.73 -15.26 -5.19
N ALA A 110 24.57 -14.43 -5.81
CA ALA A 110 24.85 -13.10 -5.29
C ALA A 110 23.59 -12.22 -5.39
N TRP A 111 23.46 -11.23 -4.49
CA TRP A 111 22.30 -10.35 -4.49
C TRP A 111 22.18 -9.53 -5.79
N ASP A 112 23.30 -9.03 -6.30
CA ASP A 112 23.35 -8.32 -7.58
C ASP A 112 22.84 -9.18 -8.77
N ASP A 113 22.94 -10.51 -8.66
CA ASP A 113 22.52 -11.44 -9.70
C ASP A 113 21.03 -11.82 -9.62
N VAL A 114 20.31 -11.42 -8.56
CA VAL A 114 18.90 -11.78 -8.36
C VAL A 114 18.03 -11.37 -9.54
N GLU A 115 18.15 -10.14 -10.04
CA GLU A 115 17.33 -9.67 -11.17
C GLU A 115 17.65 -10.45 -12.45
N GLY A 116 18.92 -10.76 -12.69
CA GLY A 116 19.35 -11.60 -13.81
C GLY A 116 18.77 -13.01 -13.75
N TRP A 117 18.82 -13.64 -12.57
CA TRP A 117 18.24 -14.97 -12.34
C TRP A 117 16.72 -14.96 -12.53
N LEU A 118 16.01 -13.98 -11.98
CA LEU A 118 14.57 -13.81 -12.16
C LEU A 118 14.18 -13.61 -13.63
N ASN A 119 14.99 -12.88 -14.40
CA ASN A 119 14.81 -12.74 -15.85
C ASN A 119 14.92 -14.09 -16.56
N ALA A 120 15.99 -14.83 -16.30
CA ALA A 120 16.22 -16.13 -16.92
C ALA A 120 15.12 -17.16 -16.58
N CYS A 121 14.60 -17.13 -15.35
CA CYS A 121 13.46 -17.97 -14.96
C CYS A 121 12.17 -17.55 -15.66
N ALA A 122 11.87 -16.26 -15.74
CA ALA A 122 10.67 -15.78 -16.44
C ALA A 122 10.68 -16.16 -17.92
N ASP A 123 11.84 -16.04 -18.59
CA ASP A 123 11.97 -16.43 -20.00
C ASP A 123 11.72 -17.93 -20.23
N LYS A 124 12.06 -18.78 -19.23
CA LYS A 124 11.79 -20.22 -19.25
C LYS A 124 10.35 -20.56 -18.88
N ASP A 125 9.78 -19.87 -17.90
CA ASP A 125 8.40 -20.06 -17.43
C ASP A 125 7.38 -19.64 -18.49
N GLY A 126 7.75 -18.74 -19.40
CA GLY A 126 6.92 -18.30 -20.52
C GLY A 126 6.04 -17.09 -20.18
N GLU A 127 4.94 -16.92 -20.92
CA GLU A 127 4.04 -15.78 -20.71
C GLU A 127 3.38 -15.82 -19.33
N TRP A 128 3.29 -14.66 -18.68
CA TRP A 128 2.67 -14.54 -17.37
C TRP A 128 1.22 -15.01 -17.37
N THR A 129 0.73 -15.45 -16.21
CA THR A 129 -0.67 -15.85 -16.06
C THR A 129 -1.50 -14.71 -15.51
N SER A 130 -2.69 -14.53 -16.08
CA SER A 130 -3.71 -13.62 -15.56
C SER A 130 -4.83 -14.44 -14.94
N ASP A 131 -5.11 -14.20 -13.67
CA ASP A 131 -6.27 -14.76 -13.01
C ASP A 131 -7.48 -13.87 -13.30
N VAL A 132 -8.63 -14.49 -13.57
CA VAL A 132 -9.90 -13.79 -13.79
C VAL A 132 -10.85 -14.12 -12.65
N SER A 133 -11.28 -13.09 -11.94
CA SER A 133 -12.36 -13.18 -10.97
C SER A 133 -13.62 -12.55 -11.53
N PHE A 134 -14.78 -13.12 -11.21
CA PHE A 134 -16.07 -12.58 -11.64
C PHE A 134 -17.12 -12.86 -10.58
N THR A 135 -18.17 -12.04 -10.57
CA THR A 135 -19.30 -12.24 -9.66
C THR A 135 -20.29 -13.21 -10.29
N ILE A 136 -20.54 -14.33 -9.64
CA ILE A 136 -21.57 -15.30 -10.07
C ILE A 136 -22.96 -14.67 -9.83
N PRO A 137 -23.78 -14.45 -10.87
CA PRO A 137 -25.11 -13.88 -10.69
C PRO A 137 -26.04 -14.81 -9.90
N PRO A 138 -27.01 -14.25 -9.16
CA PRO A 138 -28.09 -15.05 -8.57
C PRO A 138 -28.79 -15.89 -9.63
N GLY A 139 -29.02 -17.18 -9.34
CA GLY A 139 -29.64 -18.12 -10.28
C GLY A 139 -28.66 -18.86 -11.20
N THR A 140 -27.35 -18.59 -11.11
CA THR A 140 -26.32 -19.39 -11.77
C THR A 140 -25.95 -20.60 -10.92
N THR A 141 -26.01 -21.81 -11.49
CA THR A 141 -25.49 -23.03 -10.87
C THR A 141 -24.06 -23.30 -11.35
N VAL A 142 -23.22 -23.80 -10.44
CA VAL A 142 -21.85 -24.24 -10.74
C VAL A 142 -21.76 -25.72 -10.44
N GLU A 143 -21.48 -26.51 -11.48
CA GLU A 143 -21.22 -27.94 -11.38
C GLU A 143 -19.73 -28.21 -11.57
N TRP A 144 -19.16 -29.04 -10.71
CA TRP A 144 -17.74 -29.40 -10.76
C TRP A 144 -17.58 -30.76 -11.43
N ASP A 145 -16.81 -30.79 -12.50
CA ASP A 145 -16.40 -31.98 -13.26
C ASP A 145 -14.87 -32.11 -13.16
N GLY A 146 -14.42 -32.63 -12.02
CA GLY A 146 -12.99 -32.62 -11.65
C GLY A 146 -12.43 -31.20 -11.53
N PRO A 147 -11.34 -30.84 -12.24
CA PRO A 147 -10.78 -29.49 -12.22
C PRO A 147 -11.57 -28.49 -13.08
N THR A 148 -12.62 -28.94 -13.78
CA THR A 148 -13.39 -28.11 -14.71
C THR A 148 -14.71 -27.68 -14.08
N ALA A 149 -14.94 -26.37 -14.01
CA ALA A 149 -16.21 -25.81 -13.59
C ALA A 149 -17.14 -25.60 -14.79
N ARG A 150 -18.39 -26.08 -14.70
CA ARG A 150 -19.46 -25.81 -15.66
C ARG A 150 -20.46 -24.86 -15.04
N PHE A 151 -20.77 -23.78 -15.76
CA PHE A 151 -21.72 -22.75 -15.34
C PHE A 151 -23.02 -22.87 -16.12
N ASN A 152 -24.15 -22.77 -15.44
CA ASN A 152 -25.46 -22.65 -16.06
C ASN A 152 -26.20 -21.41 -15.52
N PRO A 153 -26.47 -20.37 -16.33
CA PRO A 153 -26.10 -20.23 -17.74
C PRO A 153 -24.56 -20.16 -17.96
N PRO A 154 -24.07 -20.38 -19.19
CA PRO A 154 -22.65 -20.31 -19.50
C PRO A 154 -22.03 -18.97 -19.11
N ILE A 155 -20.79 -19.00 -18.63
CA ILE A 155 -20.06 -17.82 -18.13
C ILE A 155 -19.97 -16.66 -19.13
N ALA A 156 -19.96 -16.96 -20.44
CA ALA A 156 -19.97 -15.96 -21.51
C ALA A 156 -21.22 -15.04 -21.48
N ALA A 157 -22.29 -15.48 -20.81
CA ALA A 157 -23.52 -14.72 -20.62
C ALA A 157 -23.54 -13.88 -19.33
N VAL A 158 -22.43 -13.80 -18.57
CA VAL A 158 -22.31 -13.01 -17.34
C VAL A 158 -21.62 -11.66 -17.65
N PRO A 159 -22.37 -10.56 -17.80
CA PRO A 159 -21.81 -9.29 -18.25
C PRO A 159 -21.18 -8.44 -17.13
N ALA A 160 -21.16 -8.92 -15.88
CA ALA A 160 -20.88 -8.05 -14.73
C ALA A 160 -19.82 -8.63 -13.77
N GLY A 161 -18.94 -7.74 -13.31
CA GLY A 161 -18.04 -8.00 -12.20
C GLY A 161 -16.74 -8.70 -12.55
N ILE A 162 -16.34 -8.75 -13.83
CA ILE A 162 -15.04 -9.28 -14.26
C ILE A 162 -13.93 -8.37 -13.71
N HIS A 163 -12.93 -8.99 -13.08
CA HIS A 163 -11.73 -8.35 -12.59
C HIS A 163 -10.52 -9.23 -12.86
N PHE A 164 -9.54 -8.64 -13.53
CA PHE A 164 -8.25 -9.28 -13.81
C PHE A 164 -7.26 -8.99 -12.69
N SER A 165 -6.55 -10.02 -12.26
CA SER A 165 -5.41 -9.90 -11.35
C SER A 165 -4.23 -10.67 -11.91
N HIS A 166 -3.01 -10.14 -11.74
CA HIS A 166 -1.81 -10.88 -12.07
C HIS A 166 -1.16 -11.41 -10.80
N ARG A 167 -0.52 -12.56 -10.93
CA ARG A 167 0.37 -13.10 -9.89
C ARG A 167 1.68 -12.36 -9.98
N THR A 168 2.16 -11.83 -8.86
CA THR A 168 3.40 -11.06 -8.84
C THR A 168 4.33 -11.53 -7.72
N LEU A 169 5.60 -11.73 -8.06
CA LEU A 169 6.67 -11.96 -7.12
C LEU A 169 7.27 -10.63 -6.71
N ALA A 170 7.32 -10.37 -5.40
CA ALA A 170 8.04 -9.25 -4.83
C ALA A 170 9.53 -9.60 -4.66
N TYR A 171 10.43 -8.67 -4.97
CA TYR A 171 11.88 -8.82 -4.77
C TYR A 171 12.56 -7.46 -4.56
N ALA A 172 13.83 -7.47 -4.19
CA ALA A 172 14.64 -6.27 -3.96
C ALA A 172 16.04 -6.41 -4.58
N GLN A 173 16.60 -5.29 -5.04
CA GLN A 173 17.99 -5.14 -5.47
C GLN A 173 18.80 -4.32 -4.43
N PRO A 174 20.14 -4.47 -4.40
CA PRO A 174 20.98 -3.65 -3.54
C PRO A 174 20.76 -2.15 -3.75
N GLY A 175 20.52 -1.43 -2.65
CA GLY A 175 20.27 0.01 -2.67
C GLY A 175 18.86 0.44 -3.11
N ASP A 176 17.96 -0.51 -3.39
CA ASP A 176 16.56 -0.20 -3.64
C ASP A 176 15.93 0.52 -2.43
N ARG A 177 15.10 1.53 -2.72
CA ARG A 177 14.31 2.25 -1.72
C ARG A 177 12.87 1.73 -1.62
N GLY A 178 12.52 0.70 -2.38
CA GLY A 178 11.18 0.15 -2.44
C GLY A 178 11.14 -1.24 -3.06
N VAL A 179 10.02 -1.93 -2.84
CA VAL A 179 9.78 -3.28 -3.38
C VAL A 179 9.63 -3.25 -4.90
N ARG A 180 10.35 -4.13 -5.59
CA ARG A 180 10.13 -4.44 -7.01
C ARG A 180 9.15 -5.59 -7.14
N ARG A 181 8.43 -5.62 -8.25
CA ARG A 181 7.46 -6.66 -8.57
C ARG A 181 7.67 -7.19 -9.97
N ARG A 182 7.46 -8.50 -10.13
CA ARG A 182 7.50 -9.18 -11.42
C ARG A 182 6.29 -10.09 -11.59
N SER A 183 5.60 -9.99 -12.71
CA SER A 183 4.52 -10.93 -13.06
C SER A 183 5.07 -12.33 -13.28
N VAL A 184 4.32 -13.35 -12.87
CA VAL A 184 4.76 -14.76 -12.92
C VAL A 184 3.75 -15.64 -13.67
N THR A 185 4.24 -16.77 -14.20
CA THR A 185 3.45 -17.81 -14.84
C THR A 185 2.98 -18.82 -13.82
N ALA A 186 1.69 -19.15 -13.81
CA ALA A 186 1.10 -20.08 -12.86
C ALA A 186 1.76 -21.46 -12.95
N GLY A 187 2.21 -21.99 -11.80
CA GLY A 187 2.92 -23.26 -11.74
C GLY A 187 4.37 -23.24 -12.26
N GLY A 188 4.88 -22.08 -12.70
CA GLY A 188 6.28 -21.87 -13.04
C GLY A 188 7.19 -21.76 -11.81
N VAL A 189 8.50 -21.70 -12.04
CA VAL A 189 9.51 -21.57 -10.97
C VAL A 189 9.27 -20.31 -10.14
N LEU A 190 8.95 -19.20 -10.81
CA LEU A 190 8.71 -17.92 -10.13
C LEU A 190 7.41 -17.89 -9.33
N ASP A 191 6.38 -18.65 -9.73
CA ASP A 191 5.15 -18.80 -8.93
C ASP A 191 5.40 -19.67 -7.70
N GLY A 192 6.23 -20.71 -7.82
CA GLY A 192 6.71 -21.48 -6.67
C GLY A 192 7.49 -20.61 -5.67
N LEU A 193 8.40 -19.77 -6.17
CA LEU A 193 9.14 -18.80 -5.34
C LEU A 193 8.20 -17.78 -4.68
N ARG A 194 7.21 -17.28 -5.42
CA ARG A 194 6.21 -16.33 -4.89
C ARG A 194 5.46 -16.94 -3.71
N ILE A 195 4.91 -18.15 -3.87
CA ILE A 195 4.16 -18.84 -2.81
C ILE A 195 5.05 -19.06 -1.59
N LEU A 196 6.28 -19.56 -1.80
CA LEU A 196 7.23 -19.78 -0.71
C LEU A 196 7.54 -18.49 0.04
N THR A 197 7.81 -17.39 -0.67
CA THR A 197 8.20 -16.11 -0.06
C THR A 197 7.05 -15.41 0.66
N GLU A 198 5.81 -15.56 0.17
CA GLU A 198 4.59 -15.12 0.87
C GLU A 198 4.41 -15.89 2.19
N ASN A 199 4.54 -17.22 2.16
CA ASN A 199 4.44 -18.06 3.37
C ASN A 199 5.52 -17.71 4.40
N LEU A 200 6.77 -17.52 3.97
CA LEU A 200 7.86 -17.10 4.85
C LEU A 200 7.65 -15.70 5.41
N ALA A 201 7.16 -14.76 4.59
CA ALA A 201 6.85 -13.40 5.04
C ALA A 201 5.78 -13.39 6.13
N ASP A 202 4.74 -14.22 5.98
CA ASP A 202 3.68 -14.37 6.97
C ASP A 202 4.18 -15.06 8.25
N ALA A 203 4.93 -16.16 8.12
CA ALA A 203 5.41 -16.95 9.26
C ALA A 203 6.47 -16.22 10.10
N PHE A 204 7.40 -15.54 9.44
CA PHE A 204 8.57 -14.94 10.09
C PHE A 204 8.48 -13.42 10.22
N ALA A 205 7.32 -12.85 9.87
CA ALA A 205 7.13 -11.41 9.78
C ALA A 205 8.29 -10.77 8.99
N TRP A 206 8.55 -11.30 7.79
CA TRP A 206 9.46 -10.71 6.82
C TRP A 206 8.70 -9.91 5.78
N GLN A 207 9.41 -9.08 5.03
CA GLN A 207 8.82 -8.45 3.85
C GLN A 207 8.95 -9.45 2.69
N PRO A 208 7.91 -9.66 1.87
CA PRO A 208 7.97 -10.63 0.78
C PRO A 208 9.18 -10.47 -0.15
N ALA A 209 9.56 -9.21 -0.44
CA ALA A 209 10.73 -8.90 -1.26
C ALA A 209 12.06 -9.39 -0.65
N LEU A 210 12.23 -9.24 0.66
CA LEU A 210 13.44 -9.69 1.37
C LEU A 210 13.40 -11.20 1.62
N ALA A 211 12.22 -11.80 1.77
CA ALA A 211 12.08 -13.25 1.80
C ALA A 211 12.56 -13.87 0.47
N ALA A 212 12.25 -13.25 -0.68
CA ALA A 212 12.79 -13.69 -1.97
C ALA A 212 14.31 -13.59 -2.03
N VAL A 213 14.89 -12.47 -1.57
CA VAL A 213 16.35 -12.30 -1.48
C VAL A 213 16.94 -13.38 -0.57
N PHE A 214 16.36 -13.64 0.60
CA PHE A 214 16.82 -14.67 1.52
C PHE A 214 16.82 -16.06 0.87
N VAL A 215 15.73 -16.47 0.23
CA VAL A 215 15.64 -17.80 -0.41
C VAL A 215 16.75 -17.95 -1.45
N LEU A 216 17.01 -16.92 -2.25
CA LEU A 216 17.97 -16.97 -3.36
C LEU A 216 19.44 -16.80 -2.93
N THR A 217 19.70 -15.97 -1.93
CA THR A 217 21.06 -15.48 -1.60
C THR A 217 21.53 -15.91 -0.20
N GLY A 218 20.61 -16.32 0.67
CA GLY A 218 20.89 -16.59 2.09
C GLY A 218 21.05 -15.34 2.96
N ILE A 219 20.94 -14.14 2.39
CA ILE A 219 21.04 -12.89 3.14
C ILE A 219 19.86 -12.76 4.11
N THR A 220 20.17 -12.55 5.39
CA THR A 220 19.18 -12.52 6.46
C THR A 220 18.33 -11.24 6.40
N PRO A 221 16.99 -11.35 6.29
CA PRO A 221 16.11 -10.22 6.43
C PRO A 221 16.08 -9.73 7.88
N MET A 222 16.16 -8.42 8.09
CA MET A 222 15.96 -7.86 9.43
C MET A 222 14.47 -7.91 9.81
N ILE A 223 14.18 -8.34 11.04
CA ILE A 223 12.83 -8.28 11.61
C ILE A 223 12.69 -6.93 12.32
N PRO A 224 11.94 -5.95 11.79
CA PRO A 224 11.82 -4.66 12.44
C PRO A 224 11.05 -4.78 13.77
N ALA A 225 11.48 -4.03 14.79
CA ALA A 225 10.82 -3.97 16.11
C ALA A 225 9.37 -3.47 16.03
N ALA A 226 9.07 -2.62 15.04
CA ALA A 226 7.72 -2.18 14.71
C ALA A 226 7.57 -2.02 13.19
N ARG A 227 6.50 -2.59 12.63
CA ARG A 227 6.10 -2.40 11.24
C ARG A 227 4.98 -1.40 11.14
N ILE A 228 5.12 -0.47 10.20
CA ILE A 228 4.14 0.56 9.93
C ILE A 228 3.28 0.11 8.75
N GLY A 229 1.98 -0.05 8.98
CA GLY A 229 0.97 -0.13 7.93
C GLY A 229 0.19 1.17 7.87
N VAL A 230 0.12 1.81 6.71
CA VAL A 230 -0.84 2.90 6.48
C VAL A 230 -1.93 2.35 5.57
N PRO A 231 -2.94 1.63 6.09
CA PRO A 231 -4.00 1.13 5.24
C PRO A 231 -4.71 2.32 4.60
N ALA A 232 -4.99 2.19 3.31
CA ALA A 232 -5.92 3.08 2.63
C ALA A 232 -7.33 2.81 3.18
N VAL A 233 -7.68 3.42 4.31
CA VAL A 233 -9.02 3.29 4.89
C VAL A 233 -10.01 3.96 3.94
N LYS A 234 -10.75 3.12 3.20
CA LYS A 234 -11.86 3.54 2.34
C LYS A 234 -13.07 3.75 3.23
N ILE A 235 -13.51 4.99 3.41
CA ILE A 235 -14.86 5.25 3.91
C ILE A 235 -15.83 5.22 2.72
N ARG A 236 -17.09 4.87 3.01
CA ARG A 236 -18.26 4.75 2.12
C ARG A 236 -18.07 5.44 0.75
N HIS A 237 -18.32 4.71 -0.34
CA HIS A 237 -18.14 5.15 -1.73
C HIS A 237 -16.68 5.36 -2.19
N LYS A 238 -15.71 4.71 -1.52
CA LYS A 238 -14.27 4.74 -1.91
C LYS A 238 -13.63 6.15 -1.82
N MET A 239 -14.24 7.09 -1.10
CA MET A 239 -13.61 8.39 -0.86
C MET A 239 -12.54 8.26 0.23
N GLY A 240 -11.31 8.65 -0.10
CA GLY A 240 -10.23 8.78 0.87
C GLY A 240 -10.43 10.07 1.67
N LEU A 241 -11.02 9.96 2.86
CA LEU A 241 -11.17 11.10 3.77
C LEU A 241 -9.94 11.18 4.68
N ASP A 242 -9.33 12.36 4.79
CA ASP A 242 -8.07 12.50 5.53
C ASP A 242 -8.23 12.17 7.03
N TRP A 243 -9.38 12.53 7.62
CA TRP A 243 -9.69 12.26 9.03
C TRP A 243 -9.81 10.76 9.37
N SER A 244 -10.05 9.92 8.37
CA SER A 244 -10.22 8.47 8.56
C SER A 244 -8.92 7.68 8.42
N ARG A 245 -7.83 8.34 8.06
CA ARG A 245 -6.53 7.67 7.95
C ARG A 245 -6.08 7.15 9.31
N ARG A 246 -5.40 6.01 9.29
CA ARG A 246 -4.83 5.35 10.46
C ARG A 246 -3.39 5.00 10.14
N ILE A 247 -2.53 5.16 11.14
CA ILE A 247 -1.23 4.51 11.20
C ILE A 247 -1.46 3.25 12.02
N THR A 248 -1.23 2.09 11.44
CA THR A 248 -1.24 0.79 12.11
C THR A 248 0.21 0.44 12.43
N LEU A 249 0.48 0.05 13.68
CA LEU A 249 1.78 -0.48 14.08
C LEU A 249 1.61 -1.95 14.44
N ASN A 250 2.43 -2.81 13.85
CA ASN A 250 2.59 -4.21 14.27
C ASN A 250 3.91 -4.30 15.03
N ILE A 251 3.86 -4.62 16.32
CA ILE A 251 4.95 -4.38 17.29
C ILE A 251 5.42 -5.72 17.85
N ASP A 252 6.73 -5.97 17.85
CA ASP A 252 7.32 -7.07 18.62
C ASP A 252 6.96 -6.87 20.11
N PRO A 253 6.37 -7.86 20.80
CA PRO A 253 6.02 -7.74 22.22
C PRO A 253 7.15 -7.30 23.15
N ALA A 254 8.41 -7.50 22.74
CA ALA A 254 9.59 -7.10 23.49
C ALA A 254 10.24 -5.79 22.98
N ALA A 255 9.63 -5.10 22.02
CA ALA A 255 10.03 -3.76 21.63
C ALA A 255 9.88 -2.79 22.81
N SER A 256 10.88 -1.93 22.99
CA SER A 256 10.85 -0.87 23.99
C SER A 256 9.87 0.23 23.60
N THR A 257 9.41 1.00 24.58
CA THR A 257 8.55 2.17 24.36
C THR A 257 9.20 3.20 23.42
N GLN A 258 10.53 3.34 23.48
CA GLN A 258 11.26 4.28 22.63
C GLN A 258 11.28 3.85 21.16
N GLU A 259 11.47 2.55 20.89
CA GLU A 259 11.42 2.01 19.52
C GLU A 259 10.02 2.17 18.90
N VAL A 260 8.97 1.91 19.69
CA VAL A 260 7.58 2.12 19.23
C VAL A 260 7.31 3.59 18.93
N LEU A 261 7.80 4.50 19.79
CA LEU A 261 7.63 5.94 19.60
C LEU A 261 8.39 6.42 18.35
N ALA A 262 9.64 5.98 18.17
CA ALA A 262 10.44 6.33 16.99
C ALA A 262 9.75 5.85 15.70
N ALA A 263 9.28 4.60 15.66
CA ALA A 263 8.55 4.08 14.51
C ALA A 263 7.25 4.87 14.23
N PHE A 264 6.52 5.27 15.27
CA PHE A 264 5.35 6.13 15.12
C PHE A 264 5.69 7.53 14.57
N GLU A 265 6.77 8.13 15.06
CA GLU A 265 7.23 9.45 14.61
C GLU A 265 7.71 9.42 13.16
N ASP A 266 8.46 8.38 12.77
CA ASP A 266 8.89 8.17 11.39
C ASP A 266 7.70 8.00 10.45
N ALA A 267 6.72 7.16 10.83
CA ALA A 267 5.46 7.00 10.08
C ALA A 267 4.73 8.33 9.87
N ARG A 268 4.73 9.16 10.92
CA ARG A 268 4.07 10.47 10.91
C ARG A 268 4.81 11.48 10.05
N LEU A 269 6.14 11.54 10.13
CA LEU A 269 6.98 12.41 9.32
C LEU A 269 6.88 12.04 7.85
N GLU A 270 6.84 10.76 7.54
CA GLU A 270 6.64 10.28 6.19
C GLU A 270 5.28 10.70 5.63
N TYR A 271 4.21 10.58 6.42
CA TYR A 271 2.91 11.14 6.04
C TYR A 271 2.97 12.64 5.74
N GLU A 272 3.80 13.39 6.47
CA GLU A 272 3.99 14.84 6.25
C GLU A 272 4.78 15.16 4.97
N ARG A 273 5.70 14.30 4.54
CA ARG A 273 6.58 14.51 3.36
C ARG A 273 5.92 14.27 2.01
N HIS A 274 4.66 13.82 1.96
CA HIS A 274 3.92 13.60 0.72
C HIS A 274 2.73 14.57 0.58
N PRO A 275 2.96 15.80 0.04
CA PRO A 275 1.88 16.74 -0.19
C PRO A 275 1.01 16.30 -1.35
N ARG A 276 -0.30 16.57 -1.19
CA ARG A 276 -1.35 16.26 -2.17
C ARG A 276 -1.10 16.97 -3.51
N PRO A 277 -1.62 16.46 -4.64
CA PRO A 277 -1.70 17.20 -5.91
C PRO A 277 -2.57 18.46 -5.86
N HIS A 278 -3.39 18.64 -4.81
CA HIS A 278 -4.38 19.71 -4.69
C HIS A 278 -4.39 20.41 -3.31
N ALA A 279 -3.40 20.18 -2.47
CA ALA A 279 -3.24 20.96 -1.24
C ALA A 279 -2.32 22.15 -1.52
N ALA A 280 -2.80 23.36 -1.26
CA ALA A 280 -1.93 24.51 -1.14
C ALA A 280 -0.82 24.18 -0.11
N PRO A 281 0.42 24.65 -0.32
CA PRO A 281 1.52 24.43 0.62
C PRO A 281 1.11 25.08 1.95
N THR A 282 0.66 24.26 2.89
CA THR A 282 0.45 24.70 4.25
C THR A 282 1.79 24.53 4.95
N SER A 283 2.32 25.66 5.40
CA SER A 283 3.62 25.75 6.06
C SER A 283 3.71 24.72 7.18
N HIS A 284 4.83 24.01 7.18
CA HIS A 284 5.18 22.88 8.05
C HIS A 284 5.46 23.30 9.51
N ALA A 285 4.91 24.43 9.95
CA ALA A 285 5.17 24.99 11.27
C ALA A 285 4.25 24.35 12.31
N GLY A 286 4.43 23.04 12.55
CA GLY A 286 3.76 22.28 13.60
C GLY A 286 2.24 22.26 13.47
N ARG A 287 1.65 21.07 13.33
CA ARG A 287 0.22 20.93 13.62
C ARG A 287 0.01 21.17 15.12
N ARG A 288 -0.02 22.43 15.54
CA ARG A 288 -0.44 22.84 16.87
C ARG A 288 -1.81 22.22 17.06
N GLN A 289 -1.93 21.37 18.08
CA GLN A 289 -3.21 20.80 18.47
C GLN A 289 -4.24 21.92 18.50
N ALA A 290 -5.36 21.72 17.79
CA ALA A 290 -6.41 22.71 17.78
C ALA A 290 -6.85 22.95 19.23
N SER A 291 -6.85 24.21 19.67
CA SER A 291 -7.31 24.52 21.03
C SER A 291 -8.77 24.08 21.20
N VAL A 292 -9.16 23.80 22.45
CA VAL A 292 -10.53 23.37 22.79
C VAL A 292 -11.58 24.30 22.19
N LYS A 293 -11.32 25.63 22.19
CA LYS A 293 -12.16 26.63 21.51
C LYS A 293 -12.42 26.27 20.04
N HIS A 294 -11.39 25.98 19.27
CA HIS A 294 -11.52 25.71 17.84
C HIS A 294 -12.15 24.35 17.56
N LEU A 295 -11.91 23.34 18.40
CA LEU A 295 -12.60 22.06 18.32
C LEU A 295 -14.11 22.23 18.52
N ARG A 296 -14.51 22.98 19.57
CA ARG A 296 -15.91 23.30 19.86
C ARG A 296 -16.54 24.16 18.78
N LEU A 297 -15.81 25.15 18.26
CA LEU A 297 -16.28 26.03 17.18
C LEU A 297 -16.58 25.24 15.90
N ALA A 298 -15.74 24.26 15.56
CA ALA A 298 -15.95 23.43 14.39
C ALA A 298 -17.24 22.61 14.50
N ALA A 299 -17.46 21.94 15.63
CA ALA A 299 -18.68 21.15 15.88
C ALA A 299 -19.94 22.04 15.95
N PHE A 300 -19.85 23.16 16.67
CA PHE A 300 -20.95 24.10 16.85
C PHE A 300 -21.45 24.66 15.51
N ALA A 301 -20.54 25.20 14.70
CA ALA A 301 -20.90 25.80 13.42
C ALA A 301 -21.17 24.76 12.32
N GLY A 302 -20.55 23.59 12.39
CA GLY A 302 -20.56 22.58 11.33
C GLY A 302 -21.64 21.51 11.48
N VAL A 303 -22.13 21.30 12.71
CA VAL A 303 -23.13 20.27 13.02
C VAL A 303 -24.28 20.86 13.82
N GLU A 304 -24.03 21.40 15.01
CA GLU A 304 -25.10 21.78 15.96
C GLU A 304 -26.05 22.86 15.41
N HIS A 305 -25.52 23.78 14.59
CA HIS A 305 -26.28 24.86 13.99
C HIS A 305 -26.06 25.00 12.48
N ALA A 306 -25.77 23.88 11.81
CA ALA A 306 -25.51 23.85 10.37
C ALA A 306 -26.72 24.30 9.51
N ASP A 307 -27.93 24.25 10.07
CA ASP A 307 -29.20 24.69 9.49
C ASP A 307 -29.38 26.22 9.52
N LYS A 308 -28.69 26.92 10.42
CA LYS A 308 -28.92 28.35 10.66
C LYS A 308 -28.07 29.25 9.75
N PRO A 309 -28.51 30.46 9.40
CA PRO A 309 -27.64 31.45 8.76
C PRO A 309 -26.44 31.84 9.65
N TRP A 310 -25.32 32.26 9.04
CA TRP A 310 -24.09 32.60 9.76
C TRP A 310 -24.28 33.66 10.85
N ALA A 311 -25.06 34.70 10.59
CA ALA A 311 -25.42 35.72 11.58
C ALA A 311 -26.09 35.14 12.85
N ALA A 312 -26.96 34.14 12.67
CA ALA A 312 -27.62 33.48 13.80
C ALA A 312 -26.63 32.59 14.56
N ARG A 313 -25.77 31.84 13.86
CA ARG A 313 -24.69 31.04 14.50
C ARG A 313 -23.75 31.92 15.32
N PHE A 314 -23.36 33.08 14.78
CA PHE A 314 -22.48 34.05 15.44
C PHE A 314 -23.07 34.55 16.76
N ARG A 315 -24.35 34.96 16.76
CA ARG A 315 -25.04 35.42 17.98
C ARG A 315 -25.10 34.31 19.03
N LEU A 316 -25.55 33.12 18.63
CA LEU A 316 -25.66 31.96 19.52
C LEU A 316 -24.29 31.55 20.09
N TRP A 317 -23.22 31.64 19.31
CA TRP A 317 -21.87 31.36 19.79
C TRP A 317 -21.45 32.34 20.89
N ASN A 318 -21.60 33.65 20.65
CA ASN A 318 -21.20 34.67 21.60
C ASN A 318 -22.02 34.63 22.90
N GLU A 319 -23.30 34.23 22.81
CA GLU A 319 -24.15 34.03 23.97
C GLU A 319 -23.74 32.78 24.77
N ARG A 320 -23.46 31.66 24.09
CA ARG A 320 -23.14 30.38 24.73
C ARG A 320 -21.70 30.29 25.23
N PHE A 321 -20.77 30.99 24.58
CA PHE A 321 -19.34 30.99 24.89
C PHE A 321 -18.81 32.43 24.99
N PRO A 322 -19.22 33.22 26.01
CA PRO A 322 -18.87 34.63 26.12
C PRO A 322 -17.35 34.86 26.23
N ASP A 323 -16.62 33.97 26.91
CA ASP A 323 -15.15 34.04 27.04
C ASP A 323 -14.43 33.85 25.68
N TRP A 324 -15.12 33.29 24.70
CA TRP A 324 -14.61 33.03 23.34
C TRP A 324 -15.35 33.85 22.28
N ALA A 325 -16.04 34.90 22.71
CA ALA A 325 -16.83 35.74 21.83
C ALA A 325 -16.00 36.31 20.67
N TYR A 326 -16.65 36.40 19.53
CA TYR A 326 -16.11 37.04 18.35
C TYR A 326 -16.64 38.47 18.25
N PRO A 327 -15.80 39.46 17.93
CA PRO A 327 -16.24 40.85 17.78
C PRO A 327 -17.00 41.08 16.46
N ALA A 328 -16.86 40.19 15.48
CA ALA A 328 -17.48 40.31 14.17
C ALA A 328 -17.83 38.94 13.57
N GLU A 329 -18.96 38.88 12.85
CA GLU A 329 -19.43 37.66 12.16
C GLU A 329 -18.41 37.15 11.13
N SER A 330 -17.73 38.05 10.42
CA SER A 330 -16.72 37.70 9.41
C SER A 330 -15.56 36.90 10.00
N ASN A 331 -15.10 37.28 11.20
CA ASN A 331 -14.05 36.57 11.93
C ASN A 331 -14.54 35.20 12.40
N PHE A 332 -15.75 35.13 12.95
CA PHE A 332 -16.39 33.87 13.35
C PHE A 332 -16.50 32.89 12.18
N ARG A 333 -17.04 33.35 11.04
CA ARG A 333 -17.20 32.51 9.84
C ARG A 333 -15.87 31.99 9.32
N ARG A 334 -14.87 32.87 9.21
CA ARG A 334 -13.53 32.50 8.74
C ARG A 334 -12.89 31.45 9.63
N ASP A 335 -12.93 31.68 10.94
CA ASP A 335 -12.25 30.82 11.91
C ASP A 335 -13.00 29.49 12.09
N ALA A 336 -14.33 29.49 12.06
CA ALA A 336 -15.14 28.28 12.05
C ALA A 336 -14.87 27.41 10.82
N GLY A 337 -14.83 28.02 9.63
CA GLY A 337 -14.49 27.32 8.39
C GLY A 337 -13.05 26.78 8.41
N ALA A 338 -12.10 27.54 8.97
CA ALA A 338 -10.73 27.09 9.15
C ALA A 338 -10.62 25.92 10.15
N ALA A 339 -11.35 25.97 11.26
CA ALA A 339 -11.36 24.94 12.27
C ALA A 339 -11.96 23.62 11.74
N GLN A 340 -13.06 23.69 10.99
CA GLN A 340 -13.65 22.51 10.33
C GLN A 340 -12.68 21.89 9.31
N ARG A 341 -12.07 22.70 8.45
CA ARG A 341 -11.08 22.19 7.47
C ARG A 341 -9.90 21.51 8.15
N ARG A 342 -9.37 22.07 9.25
CA ARG A 342 -8.26 21.47 9.98
C ARG A 342 -8.60 20.11 10.59
N LEU A 343 -9.84 19.89 11.01
CA LEU A 343 -10.26 18.60 11.58
C LEU A 343 -10.56 17.54 10.53
N LEU A 344 -11.16 17.95 9.41
CA LEU A 344 -11.49 17.04 8.31
C LEU A 344 -10.29 16.74 7.39
N SER A 345 -9.25 17.59 7.46
CA SER A 345 -8.00 17.48 6.70
C SER A 345 -6.78 17.67 7.61
N PRO A 346 -6.54 16.74 8.57
CA PRO A 346 -5.47 16.84 9.54
C PRO A 346 -4.08 16.53 8.98
#